data_AF-A0A9P4NS20-F1
#
_entry.id   AF-A0A9P4NS20-F1
#
_cell.length_a   1.000
_cell.length_b   1.000
_cell.length_c   1.000
_cell.angle_alpha   90.00
_cell.angle_beta   90.00
_cell.angle_gamma   90.00
#
_symmetry.space_group_name_H-M   'P 1'
#
loop_
_entity.id
_entity.type
_entity.pdbx_description
1 polymer ?
#
loop_
_entity_poly.entity_id
_entity_poly.type
_entity_poly.pdbx_seq_one_letter_code
_entity_poly.pdbx_strand_id
1 'polypeptide(L)'
;MCWASNRNTTRREDLAYCLMGLFDVNMPLLYGEGEKAFIRLQEEIVRQSADQSIFSWVDKAGTDTTYRGLFARSPSEFSGCRDVCPVYGGSTLSRGKGAHYSLTNLGLKIPLRIQYVGKSNLCIANLDGVVKRSGRLIGIYLRYFSETGDQYARVRTNELAKLGTSLNGDWITRDNIYA
;
A
#
# COMPACT_ATOMS: atom_id res chain seq x y z
N MET A 1 -0.04 10.13 -0.49
CA MET A 1 0.24 11.12 -1.57
C MET A 1 -1.00 11.90 -2.04
N CYS A 2 -1.89 12.34 -1.13
CA CYS A 2 -3.15 12.98 -1.52
C CYS A 2 -2.99 14.33 -2.23
N TRP A 3 -1.91 15.06 -1.92
CA TRP A 3 -1.59 16.36 -2.51
C TRP A 3 -1.34 16.31 -4.03
N ALA A 4 -0.91 15.16 -4.57
CA ALA A 4 -0.67 14.97 -6.00
C ALA A 4 -1.90 14.46 -6.76
N SER A 5 -3.01 14.17 -6.07
CA SER A 5 -4.16 13.45 -6.64
C SER A 5 -4.89 14.16 -7.78
N ASN A 6 -4.83 15.49 -7.81
CA ASN A 6 -5.43 16.32 -8.85
C ASN A 6 -4.43 16.73 -9.96
N ARG A 7 -3.19 16.24 -9.91
CA ARG A 7 -2.20 16.56 -10.96
C ARG A 7 -2.59 15.84 -12.25
N ASN A 8 -2.48 16.55 -13.35
CA ASN A 8 -2.69 16.02 -14.69
C ASN A 8 -1.47 16.35 -15.56
N THR A 9 -1.07 15.40 -16.40
CA THR A 9 0.06 15.53 -17.32
C THR A 9 -0.37 15.08 -18.71
N THR A 10 0.38 15.49 -19.73
CA THR A 10 0.07 15.13 -21.12
C THR A 10 0.27 13.64 -21.37
N ARG A 11 1.37 13.06 -20.85
CA ARG A 11 1.61 11.61 -20.89
C ARG A 11 1.38 11.01 -19.50
N ARG A 12 0.94 9.75 -19.46
CA ARG A 12 0.63 9.07 -18.18
C ARG A 12 1.87 8.89 -17.32
N GLU A 13 3.00 8.57 -17.95
CA GLU A 13 4.29 8.37 -17.28
C GLU A 13 4.87 9.65 -16.66
N ASP A 14 4.54 10.82 -17.22
CA ASP A 14 4.99 12.11 -16.69
C ASP A 14 4.46 12.36 -15.27
N LEU A 15 3.36 11.70 -14.85
CA LEU A 15 2.90 11.75 -13.46
C LEU A 15 3.95 11.18 -12.50
N ALA A 16 4.67 10.12 -12.89
CA ALA A 16 5.73 9.56 -12.07
C ALA A 16 6.98 10.44 -12.11
N TYR A 17 7.39 10.87 -13.31
CA TYR A 17 8.63 11.63 -13.50
C TYR A 17 8.58 13.02 -12.88
N CYS A 18 7.42 13.67 -12.86
CA CYS A 18 7.30 14.96 -12.17
C CYS A 18 7.33 14.85 -10.63
N LEU A 19 7.21 13.63 -10.07
CA LEU A 19 7.20 13.38 -8.63
C LEU A 19 8.53 12.81 -8.11
N MET A 20 9.35 12.19 -8.97
CA MET A 20 10.57 11.49 -8.52
C MET A 20 11.53 12.38 -7.72
N GLY A 21 11.71 13.64 -8.13
CA GLY A 21 12.58 14.59 -7.43
C GLY A 21 12.06 15.01 -6.05
N LEU A 22 10.75 14.91 -5.79
CA LEU A 22 10.18 15.18 -4.46
C LEU A 22 10.39 14.03 -3.48
N PHE A 23 10.63 12.82 -3.99
CA PHE A 23 10.91 11.64 -3.19
C PHE A 23 12.41 11.28 -3.18
N ASP A 24 13.27 12.14 -3.75
CA ASP A 24 14.71 11.89 -3.92
C ASP A 24 15.02 10.55 -4.60
N VAL A 25 14.16 10.16 -5.55
CA VAL A 25 14.28 8.93 -6.32
C VAL A 25 14.96 9.21 -7.65
N ASN A 26 15.95 8.40 -7.99
CA ASN A 26 16.54 8.36 -9.32
C ASN A 26 16.09 7.08 -10.05
N MET A 27 15.36 7.22 -11.15
CA MET A 27 14.90 6.11 -11.98
C MET A 27 14.97 6.48 -13.49
N PRO A 28 15.29 5.54 -14.39
CA PRO A 28 15.31 5.81 -15.83
C PRO A 28 13.96 6.24 -16.40
N LEU A 29 13.98 7.28 -17.24
CA LEU A 29 12.85 7.74 -18.03
C LEU A 29 12.61 6.81 -19.22
N LEU A 30 11.53 6.03 -19.19
CA LEU A 30 11.15 5.10 -20.25
C LEU A 30 9.76 5.51 -20.78
N TYR A 31 9.75 6.19 -21.92
CA TYR A 31 8.50 6.60 -22.55
C TYR A 31 7.75 5.39 -23.13
N GLY A 32 6.42 5.39 -22.99
CA GLY A 32 5.55 4.28 -23.39
C GLY A 32 5.21 3.27 -22.29
N GLU A 33 5.70 3.46 -21.06
CA GLU A 33 5.34 2.62 -19.90
C GLU A 33 3.92 2.87 -19.38
N GLY A 34 3.39 4.08 -19.59
CA GLY A 34 2.09 4.50 -19.05
C GLY A 34 2.04 4.46 -17.52
N GLU A 35 1.03 3.77 -16.96
CA GLU A 35 0.82 3.66 -15.51
C GLU A 35 1.93 2.87 -14.79
N LYS A 36 2.69 2.03 -15.51
CA LYS A 36 3.80 1.27 -14.94
C LYS A 36 4.90 2.18 -14.38
N ALA A 37 5.09 3.37 -14.96
CA ALA A 37 6.05 4.34 -14.44
C ALA A 37 5.74 4.75 -13.00
N PHE A 38 4.46 4.88 -12.64
CA PHE A 38 4.04 5.23 -11.28
C PHE A 38 4.18 4.06 -10.30
N ILE A 39 4.03 2.83 -10.77
CA ILE A 39 4.34 1.63 -9.97
C ILE A 39 5.85 1.58 -9.67
N ARG A 40 6.70 1.77 -10.68
CA ARG A 40 8.16 1.83 -10.51
C ARG A 40 8.59 2.94 -9.54
N LEU A 41 7.96 4.11 -9.60
CA LEU A 41 8.21 5.17 -8.61
C LEU A 41 7.91 4.69 -7.19
N GLN A 42 6.78 4.03 -6.96
CA GLN A 42 6.45 3.49 -5.65
C GLN A 42 7.41 2.39 -5.21
N GLU A 43 7.87 1.52 -6.12
CA GLU A 43 8.90 0.51 -5.87
C GLU A 43 10.21 1.12 -5.37
N GLU A 44 10.66 2.23 -5.97
CA GLU A 44 11.84 2.95 -5.52
C GLU A 44 11.62 3.64 -4.17
N ILE A 45 10.43 4.22 -3.94
CA ILE A 45 10.08 4.84 -2.65
C ILE A 45 10.11 3.80 -1.52
N VAL A 46 9.52 2.62 -1.72
CA VAL A 46 9.51 1.57 -0.67
C VAL A 46 10.89 0.97 -0.44
N ARG A 47 11.81 1.06 -1.42
CA ARG A 47 13.19 0.61 -1.23
C ARG A 47 13.95 1.49 -0.25
N GLN A 48 13.57 2.77 -0.17
CA GLN A 48 14.23 3.77 0.68
C GLN A 48 13.42 4.12 1.94
N SER A 49 12.13 3.79 1.98
CA SER A 49 11.21 4.14 3.06
C SER A 49 10.35 2.97 3.50
N ALA A 50 10.21 2.83 4.83
CA ALA A 50 9.31 1.86 5.45
C ALA A 50 7.87 2.39 5.64
N ASP A 51 7.53 3.58 5.15
CA ASP A 51 6.21 4.19 5.36
C ASP A 51 5.09 3.44 4.61
N GLN A 52 4.19 2.81 5.37
CA GLN A 52 3.05 2.07 4.83
C GLN A 52 1.91 2.96 4.33
N SER A 53 2.00 4.29 4.49
CA SER A 53 1.02 5.23 3.95
C SER A 53 0.93 5.17 2.42
N ILE A 54 1.97 4.64 1.75
CA ILE A 54 1.98 4.39 0.31
C ILE A 54 0.92 3.35 -0.11
N PHE A 55 0.54 2.44 0.79
CA PHE A 55 -0.47 1.41 0.52
C PHE A 55 -1.90 1.88 0.85
N SER A 56 -2.09 3.12 1.30
CA SER A 56 -3.41 3.59 1.74
C SER A 56 -4.33 4.08 0.60
N TRP A 57 -4.00 3.85 -0.66
CA TRP A 57 -4.80 4.32 -1.80
C TRP A 57 -6.17 3.64 -1.90
N VAL A 58 -7.10 4.26 -2.62
CA VAL A 58 -8.46 3.78 -2.86
C VAL A 58 -8.83 3.98 -4.33
N ASP A 59 -9.25 2.89 -4.98
CA ASP A 59 -9.81 2.90 -6.32
C ASP A 59 -11.35 2.96 -6.24
N LYS A 60 -11.92 4.14 -6.49
CA LYS A 60 -13.38 4.35 -6.44
C LYS A 60 -14.16 3.52 -7.46
N ALA A 61 -13.50 3.04 -8.52
CA ALA A 61 -14.11 2.16 -9.52
C ALA A 61 -13.94 0.67 -9.17
N GLY A 62 -13.21 0.36 -8.09
CA GLY A 62 -12.94 -1.00 -7.65
C GLY A 62 -14.19 -1.76 -7.23
N THR A 63 -14.22 -3.06 -7.56
CA THR A 63 -15.25 -3.99 -7.12
C THR A 63 -14.67 -5.08 -6.21
N ASP A 64 -15.53 -5.80 -5.49
CA ASP A 64 -15.12 -6.93 -4.63
C ASP A 64 -14.42 -8.08 -5.39
N THR A 65 -14.57 -8.13 -6.71
CA THR A 65 -13.97 -9.14 -7.59
C THR A 65 -12.66 -8.69 -8.24
N THR A 66 -12.31 -7.41 -8.12
CA THR A 66 -11.11 -6.87 -8.74
C THR A 66 -9.88 -7.19 -7.88
N TYR A 67 -8.95 -7.96 -8.44
CA TYR A 67 -7.64 -8.17 -7.85
C TYR A 67 -6.68 -7.06 -8.27
N ARG A 68 -6.00 -6.47 -7.29
CA ARG A 68 -4.97 -5.45 -7.48
C ARG A 68 -3.71 -5.84 -6.71
N GLY A 69 -2.55 -5.36 -7.17
CA GLY A 69 -1.33 -5.40 -6.36
C GLY A 69 -1.37 -4.39 -5.21
N LEU A 70 -0.31 -4.32 -4.42
CA LEU A 70 -0.21 -3.36 -3.32
C LEU A 70 -0.05 -1.90 -3.76
N PHE A 71 0.47 -1.63 -4.97
CA PHE A 71 0.73 -0.28 -5.45
C PHE A 71 -0.43 0.34 -6.22
N ALA A 72 -0.55 1.66 -6.10
CA ALA A 72 -1.51 2.47 -6.84
C ALA A 72 -1.10 2.57 -8.32
N ARG A 73 -2.07 2.81 -9.22
CA ARG A 73 -1.81 3.08 -10.65
C ARG A 73 -1.61 4.56 -10.95
N SER A 74 -2.10 5.43 -10.07
CA SER A 74 -2.05 6.87 -10.25
C SER A 74 -2.15 7.60 -8.91
N PRO A 75 -1.58 8.81 -8.78
CA PRO A 75 -1.80 9.68 -7.62
C PRO A 75 -3.28 9.95 -7.31
N SER A 76 -4.16 9.88 -8.31
CA SER A 76 -5.61 10.11 -8.16
C SER A 76 -6.29 9.15 -7.16
N GLU A 77 -5.77 7.92 -7.04
CA GLU A 77 -6.24 6.92 -6.06
C GLU A 77 -5.93 7.34 -4.60
N PHE A 78 -5.09 8.35 -4.38
CA PHE A 78 -4.84 8.93 -3.05
C PHE A 78 -5.76 10.11 -2.70
N SER A 79 -6.73 10.48 -3.55
CA SER A 79 -7.63 11.61 -3.31
C SER A 79 -8.37 11.53 -1.97
N GLY A 80 -8.73 10.31 -1.53
CA GLY A 80 -9.38 10.04 -0.25
C GLY A 80 -8.45 10.01 0.96
N CYS A 81 -7.13 10.13 0.78
CA CYS A 81 -6.12 9.94 1.84
C CYS A 81 -5.73 11.26 2.55
N ARG A 82 -6.56 12.29 2.51
CA ARG A 82 -6.24 13.60 3.11
C ARG A 82 -6.21 13.56 4.65
N ASP A 83 -6.96 12.63 5.22
CA ASP A 83 -7.02 12.39 6.65
C ASP A 83 -6.02 11.34 7.13
N VAL A 84 -5.23 10.74 6.24
CA VAL A 84 -4.22 9.73 6.56
C VAL A 84 -2.94 10.41 7.02
N CYS A 85 -2.44 9.99 8.18
CA CYS A 85 -1.25 10.54 8.82
C CYS A 85 -0.30 9.38 9.19
N PRO A 86 0.98 9.44 8.75
CA PRO A 86 2.00 8.55 9.28
C PRO A 86 2.32 8.95 10.73
N VAL A 87 2.47 7.97 11.61
CA VAL A 87 2.86 8.13 13.01
C VAL A 87 4.38 7.99 13.11
N TYR A 88 5.08 9.12 13.06
CA TYR A 88 6.54 9.15 13.23
C TYR A 88 6.91 8.65 14.63
N GLY A 89 7.72 7.58 14.71
CA GLY A 89 8.18 6.97 15.96
C GLY A 89 7.24 5.94 16.60
N GLY A 90 6.07 5.67 16.00
CA GLY A 90 5.03 4.77 16.54
C GLY A 90 4.88 3.42 15.83
N SER A 91 5.59 3.17 14.73
CA SER A 91 5.53 1.87 14.04
C SER A 91 6.16 0.78 14.92
N THR A 92 5.30 -0.08 15.47
CA THR A 92 5.70 -1.16 16.37
C THR A 92 6.51 -2.24 15.66
N LEU A 93 6.36 -2.40 14.34
CA LEU A 93 7.20 -3.30 13.53
C LEU A 93 8.57 -2.68 13.23
N SER A 94 8.64 -1.37 12.94
CA SER A 94 9.92 -0.70 12.62
C SER A 94 10.77 -0.36 13.85
N ARG A 95 10.24 -0.47 15.08
CA ARG A 95 10.98 -0.13 16.32
C ARG A 95 11.97 -1.20 16.78
N GLY A 96 11.97 -2.39 16.16
CA GLY A 96 12.86 -3.51 16.54
C GLY A 96 13.69 -4.11 15.41
N LYS A 97 13.17 -4.09 14.18
CA LYS A 97 13.87 -4.47 12.94
C LYS A 97 13.26 -3.59 11.85
N GLY A 98 14.07 -2.90 11.06
CA GLY A 98 13.53 -2.16 9.91
C GLY A 98 12.59 -3.07 9.13
N ALA A 99 11.38 -2.60 8.80
CA ALA A 99 10.51 -3.35 7.91
C ALA A 99 11.21 -3.39 6.55
N HIS A 100 11.99 -4.44 6.31
CA HIS A 100 12.75 -4.60 5.08
C HIS A 100 11.77 -5.08 4.00
N TYR A 101 11.33 -4.14 3.19
CA TYR A 101 10.60 -4.45 1.98
C TYR A 101 11.56 -5.07 0.97
N SER A 102 11.15 -6.15 0.33
CA SER A 102 11.94 -6.81 -0.71
C SER A 102 11.06 -7.04 -1.93
N LEU A 103 11.49 -6.49 -3.06
CA LEU A 103 10.86 -6.79 -4.34
C LEU A 103 11.34 -8.15 -4.82
N THR A 104 10.41 -9.04 -5.14
CA THR A 104 10.68 -10.40 -5.60
C THR A 104 9.93 -10.66 -6.90
N ASN A 105 10.25 -11.76 -7.58
CA ASN A 105 9.47 -12.21 -8.74
C ASN A 105 8.04 -12.64 -8.37
N LEU A 106 7.71 -12.76 -7.09
CA LEU A 106 6.35 -13.02 -6.57
C LEU A 106 5.60 -11.73 -6.17
N GLY A 107 6.23 -10.56 -6.32
CA GLY A 107 5.68 -9.27 -5.87
C GLY A 107 6.46 -8.68 -4.70
N LEU A 108 5.83 -7.73 -4.02
CA LEU A 108 6.42 -7.08 -2.85
C LEU A 108 6.29 -7.99 -1.64
N LYS A 109 7.43 -8.36 -1.05
CA LYS A 109 7.49 -9.00 0.26
C LYS A 109 7.44 -7.94 1.35
N ILE A 110 6.38 -7.96 2.16
CA ILE A 110 6.15 -7.01 3.25
C ILE A 110 5.68 -7.74 4.52
N PRO A 111 6.25 -7.41 5.71
CA PRO A 111 5.68 -7.89 6.97
C PRO A 111 4.43 -7.09 7.32
N LEU A 112 3.29 -7.77 7.52
CA LEU A 112 2.04 -7.13 7.99
C LEU A 112 1.42 -7.93 9.14
N ARG A 113 0.69 -7.23 10.00
CA ARG A 113 -0.23 -7.87 10.93
C ARG A 113 -1.57 -8.06 10.24
N ILE A 114 -2.03 -9.29 10.18
CA ILE A 114 -3.28 -9.67 9.52
C ILE A 114 -4.26 -10.28 10.50
N GLN A 115 -5.55 -10.08 10.22
CA GLN A 115 -6.66 -10.74 10.89
C GLN A 115 -7.56 -11.36 9.84
N TYR A 116 -7.86 -12.66 9.95
CA TYR A 116 -8.76 -13.35 9.02
C TYR A 116 -10.22 -13.00 9.33
N VAL A 117 -11.01 -12.81 8.28
CA VAL A 117 -12.42 -12.43 8.37
C VAL A 117 -13.29 -13.64 8.01
N GLY A 118 -13.84 -14.28 9.05
CA GLY A 118 -14.74 -15.43 8.91
C GLY A 118 -14.04 -16.68 8.35
N LYS A 119 -14.78 -17.51 7.61
CA LYS A 119 -14.27 -18.75 6.99
C LYS A 119 -13.72 -18.54 5.56
N SER A 120 -13.56 -17.30 5.14
CA SER A 120 -13.11 -16.97 3.79
C SER A 120 -11.61 -16.70 3.78
N ASN A 121 -10.95 -16.85 2.62
CA ASN A 121 -9.55 -16.45 2.44
C ASN A 121 -9.33 -14.93 2.49
N LEU A 122 -10.30 -14.16 2.99
CA LEU A 122 -10.22 -12.72 3.18
C LEU A 122 -9.55 -12.41 4.52
N CYS A 123 -8.56 -11.53 4.50
CA CYS A 123 -7.96 -10.98 5.70
C CYS A 123 -7.86 -9.45 5.60
N ILE A 124 -7.81 -8.82 6.77
CA ILE A 124 -7.52 -7.40 6.90
C ILE A 124 -6.07 -7.29 7.36
N ALA A 125 -5.25 -6.56 6.61
CA ALA A 125 -3.90 -6.23 6.98
C ALA A 125 -3.84 -4.82 7.55
N ASN A 126 -3.31 -4.66 8.76
CA ASN A 126 -3.09 -3.36 9.37
C ASN A 126 -1.90 -2.66 8.71
N LEU A 127 -2.09 -1.38 8.35
CA LEU A 127 -0.99 -0.52 7.91
C LEU A 127 -0.29 0.07 9.15
N ASP A 128 0.83 -0.53 9.55
CA ASP A 128 1.55 -0.15 10.78
C ASP A 128 2.10 1.28 10.66
N GLY A 129 1.95 2.04 11.75
CA GLY A 129 2.33 3.45 11.76
C GLY A 129 1.46 4.35 10.88
N VAL A 130 0.29 3.91 10.43
CA VAL A 130 -0.63 4.73 9.63
C VAL A 130 -1.98 4.85 10.33
N VAL A 131 -2.42 6.08 10.58
CA VAL A 131 -3.69 6.37 11.24
C VAL A 131 -4.47 7.43 10.49
N LYS A 132 -5.77 7.49 10.72
CA LYS A 132 -6.56 8.68 10.38
C LYS A 132 -6.31 9.78 11.40
N ARG A 133 -6.59 11.04 11.02
CA ARG A 133 -6.59 12.21 11.92
C ARG A 133 -7.41 12.00 13.21
N SER A 134 -8.45 11.16 13.14
CA SER A 134 -9.24 10.74 14.30
C SER A 134 -8.51 9.84 15.32
N GLY A 135 -7.29 9.40 15.04
CA GLY A 135 -6.54 8.41 15.83
C GLY A 135 -6.89 6.94 15.56
N ARG A 136 -7.82 6.68 14.64
CA ARG A 136 -8.18 5.31 14.23
C ARG A 136 -7.13 4.71 13.31
N LEU A 137 -6.77 3.46 13.57
CA LEU A 137 -5.93 2.66 12.71
C LEU A 137 -6.64 2.38 11.38
N ILE A 138 -5.86 2.12 10.34
CA ILE A 138 -6.39 1.76 9.02
C ILE A 138 -5.72 0.48 8.50
N GLY A 139 -6.46 -0.24 7.68
CA GLY A 139 -5.95 -1.44 7.02
C GLY A 139 -6.38 -1.55 5.57
N ILE A 140 -5.87 -2.57 4.92
CA ILE A 140 -6.21 -2.97 3.57
C ILE A 140 -6.79 -4.38 3.58
N TYR A 141 -7.69 -4.67 2.63
CA TYR A 141 -8.24 -6.00 2.47
C TYR A 141 -7.35 -6.81 1.52
N LEU A 142 -6.92 -7.98 1.98
CA LEU A 142 -6.13 -8.92 1.21
C LEU A 142 -6.90 -10.23 1.09
N ARG A 143 -6.73 -10.92 -0.04
CA ARG A 143 -7.20 -12.28 -0.22
C ARG A 143 -6.02 -13.21 -0.42
N TYR A 144 -6.00 -14.28 0.37
CA TYR A 144 -5.00 -15.34 0.32
C TYR A 144 -5.30 -16.35 -0.80
N PHE A 145 -4.28 -16.74 -1.54
CA PHE A 145 -4.36 -17.78 -2.57
C PHE A 145 -3.62 -19.03 -2.09
N SER A 146 -4.37 -20.06 -1.73
CA SER A 146 -3.86 -21.22 -0.98
C SER A 146 -3.11 -22.26 -1.83
N GLU A 147 -2.96 -22.08 -3.13
CA GLU A 147 -2.47 -23.16 -4.02
C GLU A 147 -0.96 -23.13 -4.28
N THR A 148 -0.27 -22.00 -4.08
CA THR A 148 1.13 -21.83 -4.51
C THR A 148 2.07 -21.17 -3.48
N GLY A 149 1.57 -20.72 -2.32
CA GLY A 149 2.40 -20.14 -1.25
C GLY A 149 1.71 -19.00 -0.49
N ASP A 150 2.48 -18.21 0.29
CA ASP A 150 2.04 -17.00 1.01
C ASP A 150 1.72 -15.81 0.07
N GLN A 151 0.99 -16.05 -1.02
CA GLN A 151 0.58 -15.02 -1.98
C GLN A 151 -0.76 -14.41 -1.61
N TYR A 152 -0.81 -13.08 -1.67
CA TYR A 152 -1.98 -12.27 -1.36
C TYR A 152 -2.22 -11.30 -2.51
N ALA A 153 -3.49 -11.02 -2.82
CA ALA A 153 -3.83 -9.89 -3.66
C ALA A 153 -4.71 -8.92 -2.88
N ARG A 154 -4.57 -7.64 -3.19
CA ARG A 154 -5.47 -6.63 -2.68
C ARG A 154 -6.84 -6.76 -3.33
N VAL A 155 -7.86 -6.76 -2.49
CA VAL A 155 -9.28 -6.81 -2.87
C VAL A 155 -10.02 -5.66 -2.20
N ARG A 156 -11.30 -5.44 -2.55
CA ARG A 156 -12.12 -4.36 -1.99
C ARG A 156 -11.40 -3.01 -2.04
N THR A 157 -10.89 -2.69 -3.21
CA THR A 157 -10.00 -1.53 -3.42
C THR A 157 -10.74 -0.20 -3.34
N ASN A 158 -12.07 -0.23 -3.31
CA ASN A 158 -12.96 0.92 -3.13
C ASN A 158 -13.01 1.48 -1.70
N GLU A 159 -12.44 0.78 -0.72
CA GLU A 159 -12.35 1.30 0.64
C GLU A 159 -11.09 0.83 1.40
N LEU A 160 -10.82 1.50 2.52
CA LEU A 160 -9.84 1.07 3.51
C LEU A 160 -10.57 0.46 4.70
N ALA A 161 -10.00 -0.59 5.27
CA ALA A 161 -10.51 -1.18 6.48
C ALA A 161 -10.40 -0.17 7.63
N LYS A 162 -11.53 0.12 8.26
CA LYS A 162 -11.59 1.01 9.44
C LYS A 162 -11.33 0.16 10.67
N LEU A 163 -10.17 0.33 11.27
CA LEU A 163 -9.79 -0.37 12.50
C LEU A 163 -10.11 0.53 13.72
N GLY A 164 -10.03 -0.05 14.91
CA GLY A 164 -10.21 0.67 16.17
C GLY A 164 -9.06 1.65 16.46
N THR A 165 -9.03 2.19 17.67
CA THR A 165 -7.90 2.98 18.19
C THR A 165 -6.72 2.10 18.62
N SER A 166 -6.96 0.79 18.76
CA SER A 166 -5.97 -0.24 19.06
C SER A 166 -6.28 -1.50 18.26
N LEU A 167 -5.26 -2.33 18.03
CA LEU A 167 -5.41 -3.65 17.41
C LEU A 167 -6.01 -4.62 18.45
N ASN A 168 -7.34 -4.63 18.54
CA ASN A 168 -8.06 -5.57 19.39
C ASN A 168 -8.40 -6.84 18.61
N GLY A 169 -8.28 -8.01 19.25
CA GLY A 169 -8.56 -9.32 18.67
C GLY A 169 -7.32 -10.10 18.23
N ASP A 170 -7.55 -11.22 17.53
CA ASP A 170 -6.49 -12.15 17.13
C ASP A 170 -5.77 -11.65 15.87
N TRP A 171 -4.76 -10.81 16.07
CA TRP A 171 -3.86 -10.33 15.03
C TRP A 171 -2.62 -11.23 14.93
N ILE A 172 -2.34 -11.71 13.72
CA ILE A 172 -1.20 -12.57 13.43
C ILE A 172 -0.18 -11.76 12.64
N THR A 173 1.07 -11.71 13.11
CA THR A 173 2.17 -11.15 12.32
C THR A 173 2.60 -12.16 11.27
N ARG A 174 2.57 -11.76 10.00
CA ARG A 174 3.09 -12.54 8.88
C ARG A 174 4.27 -11.78 8.26
N ASP A 175 5.45 -12.40 8.31
CA ASP A 175 6.68 -11.77 7.81
C ASP A 175 6.87 -11.89 6.29
N ASN A 176 6.11 -12.78 5.64
CA ASN A 176 6.29 -13.15 4.24
C ASN A 176 5.00 -12.97 3.42
N ILE A 177 4.35 -11.80 3.47
CA ILE A 177 3.23 -11.52 2.56
C ILE A 177 3.81 -11.07 1.22
N TYR A 178 3.52 -11.83 0.17
CA TYR A 178 3.85 -11.47 -1.22
C TYR A 178 2.58 -10.91 -1.89
N ALA A 179 2.60 -9.64 -2.31
CA ALA A 179 1.45 -8.96 -2.91
C ALA A 179 1.81 -7.81 -3.88
#